data_AF-A0A954YSC5-F1
#
_entry.id   AF-A0A954YSC5-F1
#
_cell.length_a   1.000
_cell.length_b   1.000
_cell.length_c   1.000
_cell.angle_alpha   90.00
_cell.angle_beta   90.00
_cell.angle_gamma   90.00
#
_symmetry.space_group_name_H-M   'P 1'
#
loop_
_entity.id
_entity.type
_entity.pdbx_description
1 polymer ?
#
loop_
_entity_poly.entity_id
_entity_poly.type
_entity_poly.pdbx_seq_one_letter_code
_entity_poly.pdbx_strand_id
1 'polypeptide(L)'
;MSRISIDVTPDEHKKLKALAAIQGKSIKDFVLEATLGSHGGSVQADLARLEADLDQRIAEARVKGVAEQTVESIFQQARDEATSNRDA
;
A
#
# COMPACT_ATOMS: atom_id res chain seq x y z
N MET A 1 -20.12 19.33 -6.63
CA MET A 1 -18.80 19.44 -5.98
C MET A 1 -19.02 19.46 -4.47
N SER A 2 -18.41 18.53 -3.73
CA SER A 2 -18.54 18.48 -2.27
C SER A 2 -17.76 19.65 -1.65
N ARG A 3 -18.37 20.35 -0.69
CA ARG A 3 -17.75 21.47 0.04
C ARG A 3 -17.73 21.10 1.52
N ILE A 4 -16.55 21.16 2.13
CA ILE A 4 -16.35 20.90 3.56
C ILE A 4 -16.15 22.24 4.25
N SER A 5 -16.92 22.51 5.31
CA SER A 5 -16.73 23.67 6.19
C SER A 5 -16.06 23.17 7.47
N ILE A 6 -14.94 23.80 7.84
CA ILE A 6 -14.16 23.44 9.03
C ILE A 6 -14.00 24.71 9.85
N ASP A 7 -14.44 24.67 11.10
CA ASP A 7 -14.22 25.77 12.04
C ASP A 7 -12.81 25.65 12.61
N VAL A 8 -12.05 26.74 12.50
CA VAL A 8 -10.69 26.85 13.02
C VAL A 8 -10.53 28.19 13.72
N THR A 9 -9.78 28.20 14.82
CA THR A 9 -9.40 29.45 15.46
C THR A 9 -8.45 30.26 14.55
N PRO A 10 -8.35 31.59 14.74
CA PRO A 10 -7.44 32.41 13.95
C PRO A 10 -5.98 31.95 14.03
N ASP A 11 -5.54 31.43 15.17
CA ASP A 11 -4.17 30.96 15.36
C ASP A 11 -3.92 29.59 14.74
N GLU A 12 -4.91 28.69 14.75
CA GLU A 12 -4.85 27.43 14.00
C GLU A 12 -4.79 27.68 12.49
N HIS A 13 -5.59 28.63 11.99
CA HIS A 13 -5.55 29.01 10.58
C HIS A 13 -4.16 29.55 10.17
N LYS A 14 -3.51 30.36 11.02
CA LYS A 14 -2.13 30.84 10.77
C LYS A 14 -1.14 29.67 10.71
N LYS A 15 -1.23 28.72 11.64
CA LYS A 15 -0.36 27.53 11.67
C LYS A 15 -0.57 26.66 10.43
N LEU A 16 -1.81 26.37 10.07
CA LEU A 16 -2.15 25.60 8.86
C LEU A 16 -1.62 26.28 7.60
N LYS A 17 -1.78 27.61 7.48
CA LYS A 17 -1.27 28.37 6.35
C LYS A 17 0.25 28.31 6.25
N ALA A 18 0.97 28.42 7.38
CA ALA A 18 2.41 28.31 7.40
C ALA A 18 2.88 26.91 6.98
N LEU A 19 2.26 25.86 7.52
CA LEU A 19 2.56 24.47 7.16
C LEU A 19 2.30 24.18 5.67
N ALA A 20 1.18 24.64 5.13
CA ALA A 20 0.87 24.51 3.71
C ALA A 20 1.90 25.23 2.82
N ALA A 21 2.31 26.44 3.22
CA ALA A 21 3.32 27.21 2.49
C ALA A 21 4.71 26.53 2.52
N ILE A 22 5.09 25.93 3.64
CA ILE A 22 6.35 25.15 3.75
C ILE A 22 6.36 23.97 2.77
N GLN A 23 5.19 23.34 2.54
CA GLN A 23 5.06 22.26 1.57
C GLN A 23 4.83 22.75 0.12
N GLY A 24 4.78 24.05 -0.12
CA GLY A 24 4.49 24.64 -1.43
C GLY A 24 3.07 24.37 -1.92
N LYS A 25 2.13 24.02 -1.02
CA LYS A 25 0.74 23.67 -1.33
C LYS A 25 -0.20 24.79 -0.94
N SER A 26 -1.36 24.86 -1.61
CA SER A 26 -2.44 25.72 -1.13
C SER A 26 -2.96 25.18 0.20
N ILE A 27 -3.48 26.05 1.07
CA ILE A 27 -4.09 25.61 2.34
C ILE A 27 -5.21 24.60 2.11
N LYS A 28 -5.95 24.74 1.01
CA LYS A 28 -7.02 23.84 0.61
C LYS A 28 -6.48 22.44 0.35
N ASP A 29 -5.44 22.34 -0.48
CA ASP A 29 -4.87 21.04 -0.88
C ASP A 29 -4.17 20.37 0.31
N PHE A 30 -3.44 21.15 1.10
CA PHE A 30 -2.79 20.66 2.32
C PHE A 30 -3.80 20.07 3.32
N VAL A 31 -4.90 20.80 3.60
CA VAL A 31 -5.94 20.31 4.51
C VAL A 31 -6.66 19.09 3.93
N LEU A 32 -6.93 19.07 2.63
CA LEU A 32 -7.60 17.96 1.97
C LEU A 32 -6.76 16.67 2.05
N GLU A 33 -5.46 16.76 1.75
CA GLU A 33 -4.54 15.62 1.85
C GLU A 33 -4.32 15.16 3.29
N ALA A 34 -4.22 16.09 4.25
CA ALA A 34 -4.03 15.75 5.65
C ALA A 34 -5.28 15.07 6.26
N THR A 35 -6.48 15.47 5.83
CA THR A 35 -7.75 14.95 6.38
C THR A 35 -8.24 13.70 5.67
N LEU A 36 -8.04 13.59 4.36
CA LEU A 36 -8.51 12.46 3.55
C LEU A 36 -7.39 11.47 3.18
N GLY A 37 -6.15 11.75 3.57
CA GLY A 37 -4.97 11.01 3.14
C GLY A 37 -4.52 11.42 1.74
N SER A 38 -3.21 11.34 1.50
CA SER A 38 -2.67 11.39 0.13
C SER A 38 -3.35 10.28 -0.68
N HIS A 39 -3.98 10.64 -1.80
CA HIS A 39 -4.72 9.72 -2.68
C HIS A 39 -3.81 8.73 -3.45
N GLY A 40 -2.68 8.33 -2.87
CA GLY A 40 -1.74 7.36 -3.43
C GLY A 40 -1.99 5.98 -2.84
N GLY A 41 -3.04 5.29 -3.30
CA GLY A 41 -3.44 3.96 -2.81
C GLY A 41 -3.97 4.02 -1.38
N SER A 42 -5.21 3.60 -1.13
CA SER A 42 -5.63 3.53 0.27
C SER A 42 -4.83 2.42 0.94
N VAL A 43 -3.97 2.78 1.89
CA VAL A 43 -3.26 1.84 2.77
C VAL A 43 -4.23 0.76 3.28
N GLN A 44 -5.48 1.13 3.53
CA GLN A 44 -6.54 0.21 3.91
C GLN A 44 -6.84 -0.89 2.87
N ALA A 45 -6.87 -0.56 1.57
CA ALA A 45 -7.06 -1.56 0.52
C ALA A 45 -5.83 -2.45 0.35
N ASP A 46 -4.62 -1.89 0.47
CA ASP A 46 -3.38 -2.67 0.42
C ASP A 46 -3.29 -3.63 1.61
N LEU A 47 -3.68 -3.18 2.81
CA LEU A 47 -3.79 -4.01 4.01
C LEU A 47 -4.86 -5.10 3.86
N ALA A 48 -6.04 -4.76 3.33
CA ALA A 48 -7.10 -5.74 3.10
C ALA A 48 -6.68 -6.81 2.08
N ARG A 49 -5.96 -6.42 1.03
CA ARG A 49 -5.40 -7.36 0.05
C ARG A 49 -4.34 -8.25 0.70
N LEU A 50 -3.44 -7.67 1.49
CA LEU A 50 -2.42 -8.42 2.21
C LEU A 50 -3.03 -9.44 3.17
N GLU A 51 -4.08 -9.07 3.90
CA GLU A 51 -4.81 -9.97 4.80
C GLU A 51 -5.38 -11.16 4.05
N ALA A 52 -6.06 -10.92 2.92
CA ALA A 52 -6.61 -11.99 2.08
C ALA A 52 -5.53 -12.95 1.54
N ASP A 53 -4.41 -12.40 1.06
CA ASP A 53 -3.28 -13.21 0.57
C ASP A 53 -2.66 -14.06 1.68
N LEU A 54 -2.56 -13.52 2.91
CA LEU A 54 -2.03 -14.26 4.06
C LEU A 54 -2.98 -15.35 4.54
N ASP A 55 -4.29 -15.09 4.60
CA ASP A 55 -5.29 -16.09 4.97
C ASP A 55 -5.28 -17.28 4.02
N GLN A 56 -5.21 -17.01 2.71
CA GLN A 56 -5.05 -18.07 1.70
C GLN A 56 -3.78 -18.90 1.97
N ARG A 57 -2.63 -18.24 2.18
CA ARG A 57 -1.36 -18.94 2.43
C ARG A 57 -1.39 -19.78 3.70
N ILE A 58 -2.04 -19.30 4.76
CA ILE A 58 -2.20 -20.05 6.01
C ILE A 58 -3.08 -21.28 5.79
N ALA A 59 -4.20 -21.12 5.07
CA ALA A 59 -5.08 -22.25 4.74
C ALA A 59 -4.33 -23.32 3.93
N GLU A 60 -3.57 -22.90 2.91
CA GLU A 60 -2.76 -23.81 2.10
C GLU A 60 -1.67 -24.52 2.91
N ALA A 61 -0.95 -23.78 3.78
CA ALA A 61 0.10 -24.35 4.61
C ALA A 61 -0.44 -25.36 5.64
N ARG A 62 -1.65 -25.14 6.18
CA ARG A 62 -2.31 -26.09 7.09
C ARG A 62 -2.64 -27.42 6.40
N VAL A 63 -2.97 -27.38 5.11
CA VAL A 63 -3.33 -28.58 4.34
C VAL A 63 -2.09 -29.28 3.77
N LYS A 64 -1.18 -28.52 3.15
CA LYS A 64 -0.04 -29.05 2.40
C LYS A 64 1.21 -29.24 3.27
N GLY A 65 1.29 -28.59 4.42
CA GLY A 65 2.46 -28.62 5.29
C GLY A 65 3.64 -27.80 4.76
N VAL A 66 4.82 -28.03 5.33
CA VAL A 66 6.07 -27.36 4.94
C VAL A 66 6.72 -28.13 3.81
N ALA A 67 7.13 -27.44 2.74
CA ALA A 67 7.88 -28.06 1.66
C ALA A 67 9.31 -28.43 2.13
N GLU A 68 9.73 -29.66 1.87
CA GLU A 68 11.10 -30.14 2.15
C GLU A 68 12.10 -29.75 1.05
N GLN A 69 11.68 -28.95 0.07
CA GLN A 69 12.53 -28.53 -1.04
C GLN A 69 13.68 -27.65 -0.56
N THR A 70 14.89 -27.98 -1.03
CA THR A 70 16.07 -27.15 -0.78
C THR A 70 16.06 -25.94 -1.70
N VAL A 71 16.73 -24.87 -1.27
CA VAL A 71 16.91 -23.66 -2.08
C VAL A 71 17.54 -24.00 -3.43
N GLU A 72 18.54 -24.88 -3.46
CA GLU A 72 19.21 -25.33 -4.69
C GLU A 72 18.22 -25.99 -5.67
N SER A 73 17.35 -26.87 -5.19
CA SER A 73 16.33 -27.52 -6.01
C SER A 73 15.34 -26.51 -6.60
N ILE A 74 14.96 -25.48 -5.85
CA ILE A 74 14.05 -24.42 -6.30
C ILE A 74 14.72 -23.61 -7.43
N PHE A 75 16.00 -23.25 -7.26
CA PHE A 75 16.75 -22.54 -8.29
C PHE A 75 16.92 -23.36 -9.57
N GLN A 76 17.22 -24.65 -9.44
CA GLN A 76 17.36 -25.54 -10.60
C GLN A 76 16.02 -25.66 -11.35
N GLN A 77 14.93 -25.91 -10.63
CA GLN A 77 13.59 -25.99 -11.22
C GLN A 77 13.22 -24.70 -11.97
N ALA A 78 13.44 -23.52 -11.38
CA ALA A 78 13.10 -22.25 -12.02
C ALA A 78 13.93 -22.00 -13.30
N ARG A 79 15.19 -22.48 -13.35
CA ARG A 79 16.02 -22.40 -14.56
C ARG A 79 15.50 -23.33 -15.65
N ASP A 80 15.11 -24.54 -15.28
CA ASP A 80 14.60 -25.55 -16.22
C ASP A 80 13.23 -25.14 -16.79
N GLU A 81 12.38 -24.50 -15.98
CA GLU A 81 11.11 -23.90 -16.45
C GLU A 81 11.36 -22.74 -17.43
N ALA A 82 12.35 -21.88 -17.15
CA ALA A 82 12.69 -20.75 -18.02
C ALA A 82 13.31 -21.17 -19.36
N THR A 83 14.03 -22.30 -19.41
CA THR A 83 14.57 -22.87 -20.66
C THR A 83 13.49 -23.61 -21.43
N SER A 84 12.63 -24.39 -20.76
CA SER A 84 11.51 -25.09 -21.40
C SER A 84 10.50 -24.14 -22.05
N ASN A 85 10.25 -22.96 -21.45
CA ASN A 85 9.32 -21.96 -22.01
C ASN A 85 9.94 -21.16 -23.18
N ARG A 86 11.21 -21.37 -23.49
CA ARG A 86 11.92 -20.80 -24.64
C ARG A 86 11.88 -21.69 -25.88
N ASP A 87 11.66 -22.98 -25.67
CA ASP A 87 11.63 -24.02 -26.71
C ASP A 87 10.19 -24.41 -27.12
N ALA A 88 9.18 -23.72 -26.60
CA ALA A 88 7.75 -23.84 -26.95
C ALA A 88 7.25 -22.61 -27.72
#